data_AF-A0A0A8XZM8-F1
#
_entry.id   AF-A0A0A8XZM8-F1
#
_cell.length_a   1.000
_cell.length_b   1.000
_cell.length_c   1.000
_cell.angle_alpha   90.00
_cell.angle_beta   90.00
_cell.angle_gamma   90.00
#
_symmetry.space_group_name_H-M   'P 1'
#
loop_
_entity.id
_entity.type
_entity.pdbx_description
1 polymer ?
#
loop_
_entity_poly.entity_id
_entity_poly.type
_entity_poly.pdbx_seq_one_letter_code
_entity_poly.pdbx_strand_id
1 'polypeptide(L)'
;MWVTAASLHMEGNAACWLQVYKLQHGLGSWEQFMQAVEEKFGADDYRKSMAALLSLKQTGSVEEYAKAFEQIRYQVSMHNIGFDETFFVSHFVRGLKEDIRGSVQSQVPLIVDRAIMLALVQQEVLENSKARFTKSFHNNRSTDASYKPDNKYSNTSGDLWKARQLWEYRKQNGLCFYYGEKFEPGHAEKCSKRVTAQLHALSISDLQMELTDEVLAELEREDLLASELAHLSLNAISGTEGNDTI
;
A
#
# COMPACT_ATOMS: atom_id res chain seq x y z
N MET A 1 21.77 -11.97 -38.92
CA MET A 1 22.29 -12.92 -37.91
C MET A 1 21.38 -13.02 -36.68
N TRP A 2 20.71 -11.93 -36.27
CA TRP A 2 19.78 -11.91 -35.12
C TRP A 2 18.55 -12.83 -35.25
N VAL A 3 17.93 -12.90 -36.44
CA VAL A 3 16.77 -13.77 -36.68
C VAL A 3 17.09 -15.25 -36.42
N THR A 4 18.24 -15.73 -36.91
CA THR A 4 18.71 -17.10 -36.71
C THR A 4 19.01 -17.41 -35.24
N ALA A 5 19.56 -16.46 -34.50
CA ALA A 5 19.80 -16.62 -33.07
C ALA A 5 18.46 -16.68 -32.31
N ALA A 6 17.55 -15.73 -32.54
CA ALA A 6 16.23 -15.72 -31.92
C ALA A 6 15.41 -16.97 -32.25
N SER A 7 15.49 -17.46 -33.50
CA SER A 7 14.81 -18.70 -33.90
C SER A 7 15.28 -19.93 -33.14
N LEU A 8 16.54 -19.97 -32.71
CA LEU A 8 17.09 -21.11 -31.97
C LEU A 8 16.55 -21.16 -30.53
N HIS A 9 16.14 -20.01 -29.99
CA HIS A 9 15.60 -19.87 -28.65
C HIS A 9 14.06 -19.90 -28.59
N MET A 10 13.40 -20.09 -29.74
CA MET A 10 11.95 -20.31 -29.75
C MET A 10 11.65 -21.77 -29.42
N GLU A 11 10.89 -21.97 -28.35
CA GLU A 11 10.53 -23.31 -27.87
C GLU A 11 9.00 -23.50 -27.84
N GLY A 12 8.57 -24.76 -27.77
CA GLY A 12 7.17 -25.14 -27.69
C GLY A 12 6.33 -24.60 -28.86
N ASN A 13 5.19 -23.98 -28.55
CA ASN A 13 4.25 -23.47 -29.55
C ASN A 13 4.87 -22.39 -30.46
N ALA A 14 5.85 -21.62 -29.95
CA ALA A 14 6.55 -20.61 -30.74
C ALA A 14 7.41 -21.24 -31.84
N ALA A 15 8.07 -22.38 -31.55
CA ALA A 15 8.86 -23.13 -32.54
C ALA A 15 7.98 -23.69 -33.67
N CYS A 16 6.81 -24.25 -33.33
CA CYS A 16 5.87 -24.76 -34.33
C CYS A 16 5.35 -23.65 -35.25
N TRP A 17 4.99 -22.50 -34.69
CA TRP A 17 4.59 -21.34 -35.50
C TRP A 17 5.73 -20.87 -36.40
N LEU A 18 6.95 -20.76 -35.87
CA LEU A 18 8.13 -20.32 -36.61
C LEU A 18 8.41 -21.22 -37.82
N GLN A 19 8.25 -22.54 -37.66
CA GLN A 19 8.47 -23.49 -38.75
C GLN A 19 7.49 -23.26 -39.90
N VAL A 20 6.22 -22.97 -39.60
CA VAL A 20 5.20 -22.62 -40.61
C VAL A 20 5.49 -21.26 -41.22
N TYR A 21 5.83 -20.26 -40.41
CA TYR A 21 6.15 -18.91 -40.87
C TYR A 21 7.34 -18.90 -41.84
N LYS A 22 8.40 -19.66 -41.53
CA LYS A 22 9.58 -19.81 -42.38
C LYS A 22 9.26 -20.45 -43.72
N LEU A 23 8.30 -21.38 -43.77
CA LEU A 23 7.87 -22.01 -45.04
C LEU A 23 7.05 -21.06 -45.91
N GLN A 24 6.28 -20.15 -45.32
CA GLN A 24 5.39 -19.23 -46.04
C GLN A 24 6.09 -17.95 -46.50
N HIS A 25 6.96 -17.38 -45.64
CA HIS A 25 7.53 -16.04 -45.84
C HIS A 25 9.06 -16.03 -45.85
N GLY A 26 9.70 -17.16 -45.55
CA GLY A 26 11.12 -17.18 -45.20
C GLY A 26 11.38 -16.53 -43.83
N LEU A 27 12.65 -16.30 -43.50
CA LEU A 27 13.03 -15.64 -42.23
C LEU A 27 13.04 -14.12 -42.33
N GLY A 28 13.06 -13.54 -43.54
CA GLY A 28 13.01 -12.10 -43.76
C GLY A 28 14.16 -11.31 -43.10
N SER A 29 13.94 -10.00 -42.96
CA SER A 29 14.79 -9.11 -42.15
C SER A 29 14.44 -9.23 -40.65
N TRP A 30 15.33 -8.75 -39.78
CA TRP A 30 15.07 -8.74 -38.33
C TRP A 30 13.81 -7.95 -37.95
N GLU A 31 13.58 -6.80 -38.59
CA GLU A 31 12.42 -5.95 -38.34
C GLU A 31 11.11 -6.64 -38.73
N GLN A 32 11.06 -7.24 -39.92
CA GLN A 32 9.88 -8.01 -40.37
C GLN A 32 9.62 -9.23 -39.49
N PHE A 33 10.69 -9.89 -39.04
CA PHE A 33 10.58 -11.02 -38.12
C PHE A 33 10.01 -10.58 -36.77
N MET A 34 10.53 -9.49 -36.19
CA MET A 34 10.03 -8.92 -34.93
C MET A 34 8.56 -8.52 -35.04
N GLN A 35 8.18 -7.84 -36.11
CA GLN A 35 6.80 -7.44 -36.34
C GLN A 35 5.86 -8.64 -36.44
N ALA A 36 6.25 -9.71 -37.16
CA ALA A 36 5.45 -10.93 -37.26
C ALA A 36 5.32 -11.68 -35.91
N VAL A 37 6.38 -11.66 -35.10
CA VAL A 37 6.37 -12.22 -33.74
C VAL A 37 5.43 -11.40 -32.85
N GLU A 38 5.54 -10.08 -32.88
CA GLU A 38 4.67 -9.18 -32.13
C GLU A 38 3.20 -9.31 -32.57
N GLU A 39 2.92 -9.44 -33.86
CA GLU A 39 1.56 -9.66 -34.36
C GLU A 39 1.02 -11.03 -33.94
N LYS A 40 1.85 -12.08 -33.93
CA LYS A 40 1.40 -13.41 -33.56
C LYS A 40 1.16 -13.57 -32.06
N PHE A 41 2.06 -13.03 -31.25
CA PHE A 41 2.09 -13.26 -29.81
C PHE A 41 1.67 -12.04 -29.01
N GLY A 42 2.05 -10.82 -29.42
CA GLY A 42 1.76 -9.56 -28.71
C GLY A 42 0.45 -8.86 -29.10
N ALA A 43 -0.16 -9.16 -30.27
CA ALA A 43 -1.31 -8.41 -30.78
C ALA A 43 -2.53 -8.38 -29.83
N ASP A 44 -2.70 -9.41 -29.02
CA ASP A 44 -3.80 -9.50 -28.06
C ASP A 44 -3.34 -9.35 -26.60
N ASP A 45 -2.03 -9.26 -26.35
CA ASP A 45 -1.47 -9.21 -24.99
C ASP A 45 -1.88 -7.93 -24.28
N TYR A 46 -1.80 -6.78 -24.94
CA TYR A 46 -2.28 -5.53 -24.36
C TYR A 46 -3.77 -5.59 -24.01
N ARG A 47 -4.60 -6.11 -24.93
CA ARG A 47 -6.05 -6.24 -24.71
C ARG A 47 -6.36 -7.19 -23.55
N LYS A 48 -5.65 -8.31 -23.45
CA LYS A 48 -5.76 -9.27 -22.34
C LYS A 48 -5.35 -8.65 -21.01
N SER A 49 -4.21 -7.97 -20.94
CA SER A 49 -3.75 -7.32 -19.71
C SER A 49 -4.69 -6.20 -19.27
N MET A 50 -5.26 -5.44 -20.22
CA MET A 50 -6.30 -4.45 -19.91
C MET A 50 -7.59 -5.11 -19.39
N ALA A 51 -8.05 -6.20 -20.01
CA ALA A 51 -9.21 -6.94 -19.51
C ALA A 51 -8.95 -7.55 -18.12
N ALA A 52 -7.74 -8.05 -17.87
CA ALA A 52 -7.30 -8.54 -16.58
C ALA A 52 -7.33 -7.42 -15.53
N LEU A 53 -6.78 -6.24 -15.84
CA LEU A 53 -6.78 -5.08 -14.95
C LEU A 53 -8.21 -4.66 -14.57
N LEU A 54 -9.11 -4.62 -15.55
CA LEU A 54 -10.50 -4.21 -15.34
C LEU A 54 -11.30 -5.22 -14.52
N SER A 55 -10.98 -6.51 -14.64
CA SER A 55 -11.69 -7.60 -13.97
C SER A 55 -11.07 -8.05 -12.65
N LEU A 56 -9.83 -7.62 -12.34
CA LEU A 56 -9.12 -8.02 -11.14
C LEU A 56 -9.85 -7.58 -9.87
N LYS A 57 -10.14 -8.55 -9.01
CA LYS A 57 -10.74 -8.34 -7.69
C LYS A 57 -10.03 -9.20 -6.65
N GLN A 58 -9.94 -8.69 -5.43
CA GLN A 58 -9.37 -9.39 -4.30
C GLN A 58 -10.31 -10.53 -3.87
N THR A 59 -9.86 -11.78 -4.05
CA THR A 59 -10.56 -12.99 -3.58
C THR A 59 -9.89 -13.56 -2.33
N GLY A 60 -8.56 -13.61 -2.31
CA GLY A 60 -7.72 -14.09 -1.22
C GLY A 60 -7.18 -12.98 -0.32
N SER A 61 -5.90 -13.07 0.01
CA SER A 61 -5.19 -12.07 0.81
C SER A 61 -4.83 -10.82 -0.01
N VAL A 62 -4.54 -9.71 0.67
CA VAL A 62 -4.08 -8.47 0.04
C VAL A 62 -2.74 -8.67 -0.67
N GLU A 63 -1.84 -9.49 -0.13
CA GLU A 63 -0.52 -9.76 -0.69
C GLU A 63 -0.61 -10.47 -2.06
N GLU A 64 -1.46 -11.49 -2.16
CA GLU A 64 -1.70 -12.20 -3.42
C GLU A 64 -2.33 -11.28 -4.46
N TYR A 65 -3.30 -10.47 -4.03
CA TYR A 65 -3.94 -9.48 -4.88
C TYR A 65 -2.96 -8.41 -5.37
N ALA A 66 -2.10 -7.88 -4.48
CA ALA A 66 -1.10 -6.88 -4.81
C ALA A 66 -0.10 -7.41 -5.84
N LYS A 67 0.43 -8.62 -5.64
CA LYS A 67 1.32 -9.26 -6.61
C LYS A 67 0.67 -9.44 -7.98
N ALA A 68 -0.58 -9.90 -8.01
CA ALA A 68 -1.32 -10.05 -9.27
C ALA A 68 -1.56 -8.70 -9.96
N PHE A 69 -1.86 -7.66 -9.18
CA PHE A 69 -2.06 -6.30 -9.70
C PHE A 69 -0.77 -5.71 -10.27
N GLU A 70 0.35 -5.82 -9.56
CA GLU A 70 1.67 -5.36 -10.02
C GLU A 70 2.08 -6.04 -11.33
N GLN A 71 1.89 -7.36 -11.42
CA GLN A 71 2.19 -8.10 -12.64
C GLN A 71 1.38 -7.59 -13.84
N ILE A 72 0.08 -7.35 -13.65
CA ILE A 72 -0.78 -6.80 -14.70
C ILE A 72 -0.38 -5.36 -15.03
N ARG A 73 -0.05 -4.55 -14.03
CA ARG A 73 0.45 -3.18 -14.20
C ARG A 73 1.68 -3.16 -15.09
N TYR A 74 2.67 -4.02 -14.84
CA TYR A 74 3.86 -4.10 -15.68
C TYR A 74 3.53 -4.45 -17.13
N GLN A 75 2.65 -5.44 -17.35
CA GLN A 75 2.22 -5.80 -18.71
C GLN A 75 1.51 -4.65 -19.43
N VAL A 76 0.61 -3.94 -18.74
CA VAL A 76 -0.07 -2.77 -19.31
C VAL A 76 0.94 -1.65 -19.62
N SER A 77 1.88 -1.39 -18.72
CA SER A 77 2.91 -0.37 -18.90
C SER A 77 3.92 -0.69 -20.00
N MET A 78 4.17 -1.98 -20.29
CA MET A 78 5.01 -2.38 -21.43
C MET A 78 4.42 -1.96 -22.78
N HIS A 79 3.10 -1.86 -22.88
CA HIS A 79 2.41 -1.45 -24.11
C HIS A 79 1.98 0.03 -24.10
N ASN A 80 1.71 0.60 -22.92
CA ASN A 80 1.28 1.98 -22.78
C ASN A 80 1.83 2.64 -21.51
N ILE A 81 2.81 3.53 -21.69
CA ILE A 81 3.50 4.26 -20.62
C ILE A 81 2.69 5.50 -20.16
N GLY A 82 1.63 5.89 -20.88
CA GLY A 82 0.88 7.12 -20.64
C GLY A 82 -0.11 7.08 -19.47
N PHE A 83 -0.26 5.96 -18.77
CA PHE A 83 -1.14 5.89 -17.58
C PHE A 83 -0.45 6.44 -16.34
N ASP A 84 -1.14 7.33 -15.63
CA ASP A 84 -0.64 7.94 -14.40
C ASP A 84 -0.87 7.03 -13.18
N GLU A 85 -0.24 7.38 -12.06
CA GLU A 85 -0.44 6.66 -10.79
C GLU A 85 -1.90 6.72 -10.33
N THR A 86 -2.59 7.84 -10.56
CA THR A 86 -4.00 8.00 -10.20
C THR A 86 -4.87 6.92 -10.85
N PHE A 87 -4.62 6.60 -12.13
CA PHE A 87 -5.31 5.53 -12.84
C PHE A 87 -5.10 4.17 -12.16
N PHE A 88 -3.86 3.82 -11.84
CA PHE A 88 -3.55 2.53 -11.22
C PHE A 88 -4.07 2.44 -9.79
N VAL A 89 -3.89 3.48 -8.98
CA VAL A 89 -4.44 3.55 -7.61
C VAL A 89 -5.96 3.37 -7.62
N SER A 90 -6.66 4.06 -8.53
CA SER A 90 -8.11 3.96 -8.63
C SER A 90 -8.56 2.53 -8.95
N HIS A 91 -7.85 1.83 -9.83
CA HIS A 91 -8.14 0.43 -10.16
C HIS A 91 -7.81 -0.53 -9.02
N PHE A 92 -6.68 -0.32 -8.36
CA PHE A 92 -6.26 -1.10 -7.20
C PHE A 92 -7.31 -1.00 -6.08
N VAL A 93 -7.66 0.22 -5.68
CA VAL A 93 -8.64 0.45 -4.60
C VAL A 93 -10.01 -0.11 -4.98
N ARG A 94 -10.45 0.02 -6.24
CA ARG A 94 -11.72 -0.55 -6.72
C ARG A 94 -11.76 -2.08 -6.59
N GLY A 95 -10.64 -2.77 -6.80
CA GLY A 95 -10.57 -4.22 -6.75
C GLY A 95 -10.45 -4.80 -5.34
N LEU A 96 -10.15 -3.99 -4.32
CA LEU A 96 -10.11 -4.44 -2.92
C LEU A 96 -11.49 -4.87 -2.40
N LYS A 97 -11.51 -5.78 -1.42
CA LYS A 97 -12.72 -6.17 -0.70
C LYS A 97 -13.33 -4.98 0.04
N GLU A 98 -14.66 -4.99 0.19
CA GLU A 98 -15.43 -3.89 0.81
C GLU A 98 -14.98 -3.54 2.24
N ASP A 99 -14.57 -4.54 3.01
CA ASP A 99 -14.10 -4.39 4.39
C ASP A 99 -12.75 -3.66 4.51
N ILE A 100 -11.95 -3.70 3.44
CA ILE A 100 -10.65 -3.02 3.35
C ILE A 100 -10.77 -1.70 2.56
N ARG A 101 -11.51 -1.73 1.45
CA ARG A 101 -11.62 -0.64 0.47
C ARG A 101 -11.97 0.70 1.10
N GLY A 102 -12.99 0.74 1.96
CA GLY A 102 -13.45 1.99 2.56
C GLY A 102 -12.37 2.69 3.39
N SER A 103 -11.58 1.91 4.15
CA SER A 103 -10.48 2.44 4.95
C SER A 103 -9.36 3.00 4.07
N VAL A 104 -8.93 2.24 3.06
CA VAL A 104 -7.88 2.67 2.12
C VAL A 104 -8.30 3.90 1.34
N GLN A 105 -9.54 3.93 0.83
CA GLN A 105 -10.07 5.07 0.06
C GLN A 105 -10.14 6.36 0.90
N SER A 106 -10.46 6.25 2.19
CA SER A 106 -10.53 7.42 3.10
C SER A 106 -9.19 8.13 3.29
N GLN A 107 -8.09 7.40 3.08
CA GLN A 107 -6.72 7.91 3.23
C GLN A 107 -6.17 8.54 1.93
N VAL A 108 -6.92 8.46 0.83
CA VAL A 108 -6.59 9.06 -0.48
C VAL A 108 -5.13 8.79 -0.88
N PRO A 109 -4.74 7.51 -1.08
CA PRO A 109 -3.39 7.19 -1.53
C PRO A 109 -3.12 7.82 -2.90
N LEU A 110 -1.89 8.29 -3.11
CA LEU A 110 -1.46 8.93 -4.36
C LEU A 110 -0.67 7.98 -5.28
N ILE A 111 -0.15 6.89 -4.72
CA ILE A 111 0.65 5.89 -5.44
C ILE A 111 0.21 4.49 -5.04
N VAL A 112 0.39 3.52 -5.94
CA VAL A 112 -0.04 2.12 -5.72
C VAL A 112 0.60 1.52 -4.47
N ASP A 113 1.89 1.75 -4.24
CA ASP A 113 2.64 1.19 -3.09
C ASP A 113 2.04 1.64 -1.75
N ARG A 114 1.61 2.91 -1.68
CA ARG A 114 0.92 3.45 -0.50
C ARG A 114 -0.45 2.78 -0.32
N ALA A 115 -1.18 2.56 -1.41
CA ALA A 115 -2.46 1.86 -1.35
C ALA A 115 -2.28 0.40 -0.89
N ILE A 116 -1.22 -0.29 -1.35
CA ILE A 116 -0.87 -1.65 -0.91
C ILE A 116 -0.56 -1.66 0.58
N MET A 117 0.33 -0.78 1.06
CA MET A 117 0.68 -0.68 2.48
C MET A 117 -0.55 -0.46 3.36
N LEU A 118 -1.42 0.49 2.99
CA LEU A 118 -2.66 0.76 3.72
C LEU A 118 -3.61 -0.45 3.73
N ALA A 119 -3.72 -1.17 2.61
CA ALA A 119 -4.55 -2.37 2.52
C ALA A 119 -4.03 -3.50 3.42
N LEU A 120 -2.70 -3.69 3.49
CA LEU A 120 -2.06 -4.69 4.36
C LEU A 120 -2.31 -4.38 5.84
N VAL A 121 -2.07 -3.13 6.25
CA VAL A 121 -2.36 -2.67 7.63
C VAL A 121 -3.83 -2.91 7.97
N GLN A 122 -4.73 -2.59 7.06
CA GLN A 122 -6.16 -2.78 7.27
C GLN A 122 -6.55 -4.26 7.36
N GLN A 123 -5.94 -5.15 6.56
CA GLN A 123 -6.15 -6.60 6.66
C GLN A 123 -5.75 -7.11 8.06
N GLU A 124 -4.58 -6.70 8.56
CA GLU A 124 -4.10 -7.09 9.89
C GLU A 124 -5.03 -6.61 11.01
N VAL A 125 -5.52 -5.37 10.93
CA VAL A 125 -6.49 -4.83 11.90
C VAL A 125 -7.78 -5.66 11.91
N LEU A 126 -8.29 -6.05 10.74
CA LEU A 126 -9.49 -6.87 10.62
C LEU A 126 -9.29 -8.28 11.18
N GLU A 127 -8.16 -8.92 10.90
CA GLU A 127 -7.81 -10.25 11.44
C GLU A 127 -7.69 -10.23 12.96
N ASN A 128 -6.99 -9.23 13.50
CA ASN A 128 -6.86 -9.00 14.94
C ASN A 128 -8.20 -8.72 15.62
N SER A 129 -9.14 -8.08 14.92
CA SER A 129 -10.49 -7.85 15.43
C SER A 129 -11.29 -9.15 15.51
N LYS A 130 -11.25 -10.00 14.47
CA LYS A 130 -11.97 -11.28 14.41
C LYS A 130 -11.51 -12.25 15.50
N ALA A 131 -10.21 -12.28 15.81
CA ALA A 131 -9.65 -13.07 16.92
C ALA A 131 -10.19 -12.67 18.31
N ARG A 132 -10.64 -11.42 18.48
CA ARG A 132 -11.26 -10.94 19.72
C ARG A 132 -12.74 -11.31 19.81
N PHE A 133 -13.47 -11.31 18.68
CA PHE A 133 -14.91 -11.59 18.66
C PHE A 133 -15.24 -13.09 18.81
N THR A 134 -14.41 -14.01 18.34
CA THR A 134 -14.65 -15.47 18.47
C THR A 134 -14.61 -15.97 19.91
N LYS A 135 -13.93 -15.27 20.83
CA LYS A 135 -13.94 -15.59 22.27
C LYS A 135 -15.23 -15.19 22.99
N SER A 136 -16.12 -14.42 22.36
CA SER A 136 -17.30 -13.85 23.02
C SER A 136 -18.58 -14.69 22.93
N PHE A 137 -18.62 -15.74 22.09
CA PHE A 137 -19.88 -16.45 21.79
C PHE A 137 -20.13 -17.75 22.58
N HIS A 138 -19.27 -18.12 23.53
CA HIS A 138 -19.44 -19.37 24.29
C HIS A 138 -20.19 -19.26 25.62
N ASN A 139 -20.70 -18.08 26.00
CA ASN A 139 -21.43 -17.93 27.27
C ASN A 139 -22.83 -17.35 27.04
N ASN A 140 -23.79 -18.21 26.68
CA ASN A 140 -25.19 -17.92 26.94
C ASN A 140 -26.00 -19.20 27.23
N ARG A 141 -26.15 -19.52 28.52
CA ARG A 141 -27.22 -20.40 29.01
C ARG A 141 -27.66 -19.88 30.39
N SER A 142 -28.80 -19.20 30.41
CA SER A 142 -29.65 -18.89 31.56
C SER A 142 -30.91 -19.76 31.36
N THR A 143 -31.57 -20.42 32.32
CA THR A 143 -31.95 -20.16 33.71
C THR A 143 -32.23 -21.53 34.39
N ASP A 144 -32.13 -21.77 35.71
CA ASP A 144 -33.09 -21.36 36.74
C ASP A 144 -32.64 -21.78 38.17
N ALA A 145 -33.10 -20.99 39.16
CA ALA A 145 -33.34 -21.25 40.59
C ALA A 145 -32.23 -21.67 41.61
N SER A 146 -31.85 -20.66 42.41
CA SER A 146 -31.92 -20.61 43.90
C SER A 146 -30.86 -21.25 44.83
N TYR A 147 -30.48 -20.42 45.81
CA TYR A 147 -29.80 -20.63 47.11
C TYR A 147 -28.27 -20.37 47.23
N LYS A 148 -27.97 -19.61 48.31
CA LYS A 148 -26.75 -18.90 48.77
C LYS A 148 -25.48 -19.77 48.99
N PRO A 149 -24.37 -19.22 49.55
CA PRO A 149 -23.49 -18.11 49.11
C PRO A 149 -22.02 -18.60 48.98
N ASP A 150 -21.08 -17.66 48.78
CA ASP A 150 -19.61 -17.81 48.75
C ASP A 150 -19.01 -18.49 47.51
N ASN A 151 -18.43 -17.68 46.61
CA ASN A 151 -16.98 -17.56 46.47
C ASN A 151 -16.63 -16.57 45.35
N LYS A 152 -15.47 -15.95 45.49
CA LYS A 152 -14.84 -14.95 44.61
C LYS A 152 -14.82 -15.38 43.14
N TYR A 153 -15.04 -14.46 42.19
CA TYR A 153 -14.15 -14.15 41.04
C TYR A 153 -14.77 -13.05 40.14
N SER A 154 -14.18 -11.85 40.27
CA SER A 154 -13.90 -10.78 39.29
C SER A 154 -14.79 -10.66 38.03
N ASN A 155 -15.56 -9.56 37.96
CA ASN A 155 -16.35 -9.15 36.81
C ASN A 155 -15.76 -7.85 36.21
N THR A 156 -14.68 -7.96 35.46
CA THR A 156 -13.82 -6.82 35.08
C THR A 156 -14.47 -5.81 34.13
N SER A 157 -15.55 -6.14 33.43
CA SER A 157 -16.19 -5.21 32.47
C SER A 157 -17.09 -4.17 33.13
N GLY A 158 -17.82 -4.56 34.19
CA GLY A 158 -18.58 -3.61 35.02
C GLY A 158 -17.66 -2.73 35.86
N ASP A 159 -16.49 -3.25 36.21
CA ASP A 159 -15.47 -2.55 36.98
C ASP A 159 -14.78 -1.45 36.16
N LEU A 160 -14.58 -1.60 34.85
CA LEU A 160 -13.97 -0.56 34.01
C LEU A 160 -14.89 0.64 33.80
N TRP A 161 -16.20 0.42 33.60
CA TRP A 161 -17.19 1.50 33.52
C TRP A 161 -17.29 2.27 34.84
N LYS A 162 -17.37 1.54 35.97
CA LYS A 162 -17.37 2.14 37.31
C LYS A 162 -16.06 2.86 37.62
N ALA A 163 -14.93 2.32 37.19
CA ALA A 163 -13.62 2.96 37.33
C ALA A 163 -13.55 4.27 36.53
N ARG A 164 -14.12 4.31 35.32
CA ARG A 164 -14.19 5.53 34.50
C ARG A 164 -15.08 6.60 35.12
N GLN A 165 -16.26 6.23 35.63
CA GLN A 165 -17.14 7.16 36.35
C GLN A 165 -16.48 7.71 37.61
N LEU A 166 -15.83 6.85 38.40
CA LEU A 166 -15.13 7.26 39.61
C LEU A 166 -13.96 8.19 39.30
N TRP A 167 -13.25 7.95 38.19
CA TRP A 167 -12.18 8.82 37.73
C TRP A 167 -12.69 10.21 37.33
N GLU A 168 -13.79 10.29 36.56
CA GLU A 168 -14.38 11.57 36.15
C GLU A 168 -14.96 12.34 37.34
N TYR A 169 -15.61 11.65 38.28
CA TYR A 169 -16.09 12.25 39.53
C TYR A 169 -14.94 12.85 40.36
N ARG A 170 -13.83 12.12 40.51
CA ARG A 170 -12.65 12.60 41.25
C ARG A 170 -12.03 13.82 40.56
N LYS A 171 -11.94 13.81 39.23
CA LYS A 171 -11.44 14.95 38.45
C LYS A 171 -12.29 16.21 38.65
N GLN A 172 -13.62 16.08 38.58
CA GLN A 172 -14.54 17.22 38.74
C GLN A 172 -14.57 17.78 40.17
N ASN A 173 -14.34 16.94 41.18
CA ASN A 173 -14.37 17.34 42.59
C ASN A 173 -12.97 17.65 43.16
N GLY A 174 -11.93 17.67 42.33
CA GLY A 174 -10.55 17.93 42.77
C GLY A 174 -10.07 16.91 43.80
N LEU A 175 -10.42 15.64 43.63
CA LEU A 175 -10.05 14.55 44.53
C LEU A 175 -8.86 13.76 43.95
N CYS A 176 -8.02 13.23 44.84
CA CYS A 176 -6.91 12.36 44.48
C CYS A 176 -7.41 11.10 43.75
N PHE A 177 -6.81 10.81 42.60
CA PHE A 177 -7.19 9.66 41.77
C PHE A 177 -6.99 8.30 42.45
N TYR A 178 -6.11 8.22 43.44
CA TYR A 178 -5.80 6.97 44.16
C TYR A 178 -6.60 6.84 45.47
N TYR A 179 -6.71 7.91 46.24
CA TYR A 179 -7.29 7.88 47.60
C TYR A 179 -8.68 8.49 47.70
N GLY A 180 -9.11 9.32 46.74
CA GLY A 180 -10.41 10.00 46.76
C GLY A 180 -10.50 11.14 47.78
N GLU A 181 -9.39 11.53 48.42
CA GLU A 181 -9.30 12.69 49.32
C GLU A 181 -9.12 13.99 48.53
N LYS A 182 -9.41 15.14 49.15
CA LYS A 182 -9.25 16.45 48.52
C LYS A 182 -7.79 16.70 48.13
N PHE A 183 -7.58 17.05 46.86
CA PHE A 183 -6.25 17.30 46.30
C PHE A 183 -5.85 18.75 46.58
N GLU A 184 -5.07 18.95 47.65
CA GLU A 184 -4.51 20.26 48.03
C GLU A 184 -3.01 20.35 47.70
N PRO A 185 -2.45 21.55 47.48
CA PRO A 185 -1.01 21.73 47.25
C PRO A 185 -0.20 21.12 48.42
N GLY A 186 0.55 20.05 48.15
CA GLY A 186 1.25 19.25 49.16
C GLY A 186 0.72 17.81 49.34
N HIS A 187 -0.46 17.49 48.80
CA HIS A 187 -0.98 16.12 48.78
C HIS A 187 -0.08 15.18 47.95
N ALA A 188 0.56 15.71 46.89
CA ALA A 188 1.41 14.96 45.97
C ALA A 188 2.64 14.30 46.63
N GLU A 189 3.12 14.82 47.76
CA GLU A 189 4.28 14.30 48.51
C GLU A 189 3.87 13.21 49.52
N LYS A 190 2.61 13.19 49.95
CA LYS A 190 2.06 12.24 50.94
C LYS A 190 1.30 11.07 50.31
N CYS A 191 1.05 11.13 49.00
CA CYS A 191 0.30 10.13 48.25
C CYS A 191 1.16 8.86 48.01
N SER A 192 1.08 7.89 48.94
CA SER A 192 1.96 6.71 48.97
C SER A 192 1.86 5.72 47.78
N LYS A 193 0.80 5.80 46.97
CA LYS A 193 0.61 5.02 45.73
C LYS A 193 0.93 5.78 44.45
N ARG A 194 1.44 7.02 44.55
CA ARG A 194 1.90 7.77 43.39
C ARG A 194 3.18 7.12 42.87
N VAL A 195 3.10 6.49 41.70
CA VAL A 195 4.31 6.14 40.95
C VAL A 195 4.98 7.45 40.55
N THR A 196 6.25 7.63 40.94
CA THR A 196 7.04 8.77 40.48
C THR A 196 7.06 8.74 38.96
N ALA A 197 6.58 9.81 38.33
CA ALA A 197 6.50 9.88 36.88
C ALA A 197 7.92 9.76 36.31
N GLN A 198 8.23 8.63 35.67
CA GLN A 198 9.40 8.53 34.83
C GLN A 198 9.09 9.33 33.56
N LEU A 199 9.76 10.46 33.40
CA LEU A 199 9.78 11.23 32.16
C LEU A 199 10.40 10.32 31.08
N HIS A 200 9.56 9.73 30.23
CA HIS A 200 10.05 9.19 28.96
C HIS A 200 10.32 10.37 28.04
N ALA A 201 11.55 10.90 28.11
CA ALA A 201 12.05 11.79 27.08
C ALA A 201 12.10 11.00 25.77
N LEU A 202 11.35 11.45 24.76
CA LEU A 202 11.54 11.00 23.39
C LEU A 202 12.94 11.47 23.00
N SER A 203 13.92 10.56 22.97
CA SER A 203 15.19 10.83 22.32
C SER A 203 14.89 10.99 20.84
N ILE A 204 15.10 12.19 20.30
CA ILE A 204 15.29 12.37 18.87
C ILE A 204 16.55 11.58 18.57
N SER A 205 16.40 10.39 17.99
CA SER A 205 17.52 9.67 17.43
C SER A 205 18.03 10.53 16.27
N ASP A 206 19.26 11.05 16.43
CA ASP A 206 19.97 11.80 15.40
C ASP A 206 20.03 10.99 14.10
N LEU A 207 19.12 11.28 13.16
CA LEU A 207 19.33 11.04 11.74
C LEU A 207 20.16 12.21 11.17
N GLN A 208 21.33 12.46 11.77
CA GLN A 208 22.34 13.33 11.19
C GLN A 208 22.96 12.59 9.99
N MET A 209 22.25 12.64 8.86
CA MET A 209 22.96 12.72 7.59
C MET A 209 23.48 14.16 7.53
N GLU A 210 24.72 14.37 7.95
CA GLU A 210 25.37 15.66 7.78
C GLU A 210 25.43 15.95 6.27
N LEU A 211 24.68 16.97 5.84
CA LEU A 211 24.76 17.51 4.49
C LEU A 211 26.11 18.21 4.37
N THR A 212 27.10 17.48 3.86
CA THR A 212 28.41 18.07 3.56
C THR A 212 28.31 19.00 2.36
N ASP A 213 29.19 20.00 2.29
CA ASP A 213 29.24 20.96 1.18
C ASP A 213 29.40 20.27 -0.19
N GLU A 214 29.99 19.07 -0.21
CA GLU A 214 30.13 18.22 -1.41
C GLU A 214 28.78 17.68 -1.89
N VAL A 215 27.91 17.23 -0.99
CA VAL A 215 26.56 16.75 -1.33
C VAL A 215 25.69 17.91 -1.80
N LEU A 216 25.87 19.08 -1.18
CA LEU A 216 25.15 20.30 -1.58
C LEU A 216 25.55 20.75 -2.99
N ALA A 217 26.84 20.69 -3.32
CA ALA A 217 27.36 21.04 -4.65
C ALA A 217 26.99 20.03 -5.74
N GLU A 218 26.78 18.75 -5.39
CA GLU A 218 26.27 17.73 -6.31
C GLU A 218 24.82 18.01 -6.71
N LEU A 219 23.96 18.30 -5.73
CA LEU A 219 22.55 18.63 -5.97
C LEU A 219 22.39 19.90 -6.81
N GLU A 220 23.21 20.93 -6.55
CA GLU A 220 23.19 22.16 -7.36
C GLU A 220 23.60 21.91 -8.82
N ARG A 221 24.53 20.97 -9.08
CA ARG A 221 24.87 20.57 -10.45
C ARG A 221 23.75 19.79 -11.14
N GLU A 222 23.07 18.90 -10.42
CA GLU A 222 21.93 18.17 -10.98
C GLU A 222 20.79 19.12 -11.37
N ASP A 223 20.50 20.12 -10.54
CA ASP A 223 19.48 21.15 -10.83
C ASP A 223 19.86 22.03 -12.03
N LEU A 224 21.14 22.40 -12.16
CA LEU A 224 21.64 23.15 -13.32
C LEU A 224 21.53 22.33 -14.62
N LEU A 225 21.87 21.04 -14.59
CA LEU A 225 21.74 20.16 -15.76
C LEU A 225 20.28 19.96 -16.16
N ALA A 226 19.37 19.83 -15.19
CA ALA A 226 17.93 19.72 -15.44
C ALA A 226 17.37 21.00 -16.09
N SER A 227 17.86 22.17 -15.69
CA SER A 227 17.51 23.46 -16.29
C SER A 227 18.05 23.60 -17.71
N GLU A 228 19.29 23.17 -17.97
CA GLU A 228 19.95 23.30 -19.28
C GLU A 228 19.36 22.35 -20.34
N LEU A 229 18.92 21.15 -19.94
CA LEU A 229 18.30 20.15 -20.83
C LEU A 229 16.81 20.45 -21.13
N ALA A 230 16.18 21.36 -20.41
CA ALA A 230 14.78 21.77 -20.61
C ALA A 230 14.63 22.85 -21.70
N HIS A 231 15.20 22.64 -22.88
CA HIS A 231 15.00 23.51 -24.04
C HIS A 231 14.61 22.69 -25.28
N LEU A 232 13.35 22.25 -25.34
CA LEU A 232 12.69 21.96 -26.62
C LEU A 232 12.35 23.30 -27.28
N SER A 233 13.05 23.61 -28.37
CA SER A 233 12.85 24.87 -29.10
C SER A 233 11.39 25.01 -29.56
N LEU A 234 10.83 26.21 -29.40
CA LEU A 234 9.44 26.53 -29.75
C LEU A 234 9.14 26.33 -31.25
N ASN A 235 10.19 26.29 -32.08
CA ASN A 235 10.13 25.99 -33.52
C ASN A 235 9.85 24.51 -33.83
N ALA A 236 10.11 23.58 -32.90
CA ALA A 236 9.78 22.17 -33.06
C ALA A 236 8.28 21.87 -32.86
N ILE A 237 7.55 22.79 -32.20
CA ILE A 237 6.12 22.63 -31.88
C ILE A 237 5.22 23.28 -32.93
N SER A 238 5.66 24.38 -33.55
CA SER A 238 4.94 25.01 -34.67
C SER A 238 5.61 24.63 -35.98
N GLY A 239 5.16 23.51 -36.56
CA GLY A 239 5.58 23.08 -37.89
C GLY A 239 5.43 24.22 -38.89
N THR A 240 6.54 24.70 -39.42
CA THR A 240 6.57 25.63 -40.55
C THR A 240 7.54 25.08 -41.57
N GLU A 241 7.04 24.83 -42.78
CA GLU A 241 7.82 24.49 -43.96
C GLU A 241 8.63 25.73 -44.34
N GLY A 242 9.96 25.65 -44.17
CA GLY A 242 10.90 26.70 -44.53
C GLY A 242 12.21 26.07 -44.99
N ASN A 243 12.69 26.52 -46.16
CA ASN A 243 13.71 25.88 -47.00
C ASN A 243 15.15 25.78 -46.45
N ASP A 244 15.40 26.00 -45.17
CA ASP A 244 16.74 25.93 -44.58
C ASP A 244 16.78 25.04 -43.34
N THR A 245 16.55 23.74 -43.54
CA THR A 245 16.95 22.71 -42.58
C THR A 245 18.18 21.98 -43.12
N ILE A 246 19.29 22.08 -42.39
CA ILE A 246 20.54 21.32 -42.59
C ILE A 246 20.28 19.81 -42.55
#